data_AF-A0A9D5RSA1-F1
#
_entry.id   AF-A0A9D5RSA1-F1
#
_cell.length_a   1.000
_cell.length_b   1.000
_cell.length_c   1.000
_cell.angle_alpha   90.00
_cell.angle_beta   90.00
_cell.angle_gamma   90.00
#
_symmetry.space_group_name_H-M   'P 1'
#
loop_
_entity.id
_entity.type
_entity.pdbx_description
1 polymer ?
#
loop_
_entity_poly.entity_id
_entity_poly.type
_entity_poly.pdbx_seq_one_letter_code
_entity_poly.pdbx_strand_id
1 'polypeptide(L)'
;MSRIDYREAVLFRKKEYNRNGWNELVIKASDLIALCDEKDVHAVCEGMLKNMLEGDRIVNGSADHPSKDLEIAYYCDNLSESRRRLY
;
A
#
# COMPACT_ATOMS: atom_id res chain seq x y z
N MET A 1 2.20 -19.08 -11.91
CA MET A 1 1.47 -17.80 -11.79
C MET A 1 2.43 -16.80 -11.19
N SER A 2 2.73 -15.72 -11.92
CA SER A 2 3.63 -14.66 -11.43
C SER A 2 3.02 -14.09 -10.16
N ARG A 3 3.79 -14.12 -9.07
CA ARG A 3 3.42 -13.56 -7.77
C ARG A 3 3.15 -12.08 -8.02
N ILE A 4 1.89 -11.65 -7.90
CA ILE A 4 1.56 -10.23 -8.04
C ILE A 4 2.33 -9.51 -6.94
N ASP A 5 3.30 -8.69 -7.33
CA ASP A 5 4.08 -7.95 -6.36
C ASP A 5 3.27 -6.70 -5.96
N TYR A 6 2.49 -6.83 -4.88
CA TYR A 6 1.71 -5.74 -4.30
C TYR A 6 2.56 -4.47 -4.07
N ARG A 7 3.88 -4.65 -3.90
CA ARG A 7 4.84 -3.56 -3.85
C ARG A 7 4.94 -2.80 -5.15
N GLU A 8 5.04 -3.48 -6.29
CA GLU A 8 5.09 -2.84 -7.60
C GLU A 8 3.81 -2.07 -7.88
N ALA A 9 2.64 -2.62 -7.52
CA ALA A 9 1.36 -1.94 -7.66
C ALA A 9 1.28 -0.66 -6.82
N VAL A 10 1.69 -0.71 -5.54
CA VAL A 10 1.73 0.46 -4.66
C VAL A 10 2.75 1.48 -5.17
N LEU A 11 3.97 1.05 -5.53
CA LEU A 11 5.03 1.93 -6.05
C LEU A 11 4.64 2.60 -7.36
N PHE A 12 3.97 1.89 -8.26
CA PHE A 12 3.47 2.46 -9.51
C PHE A 12 2.49 3.60 -9.23
N ARG A 13 1.50 3.39 -8.35
CA ARG A 13 0.53 4.43 -7.99
C ARG A 13 1.20 5.62 -7.27
N LYS A 14 2.17 5.37 -6.38
CA LYS A 14 2.95 6.45 -5.73
C LYS A 14 3.70 7.31 -6.75
N LYS A 15 4.32 6.69 -7.76
CA LYS A 15 5.03 7.42 -8.83
C LYS A 15 4.10 8.30 -9.66
N GLU A 16 2.92 7.79 -10.01
CA GLU A 16 1.92 8.56 -10.76
C GLU A 16 1.37 9.73 -9.94
N TYR A 17 1.11 9.53 -8.64
CA TYR A 17 0.66 10.60 -7.74
C TYR A 17 1.74 11.67 -7.52
N ASN A 18 3.00 11.26 -7.32
CA ASN A 18 4.12 12.20 -7.20
C ASN A 18 4.31 13.04 -8.47
N ARG A 19 4.19 12.43 -9.66
CA ARG A 19 4.22 13.15 -10.95
C ARG A 19 3.13 14.21 -11.10
N ASN A 20 1.98 13.99 -10.47
CA ASN A 20 0.87 14.95 -10.44
C ASN A 20 1.00 16.02 -9.34
N GLY A 21 2.12 16.02 -8.58
CA GLY A 21 2.37 16.97 -7.50
C GLY A 21 1.56 16.69 -6.23
N TRP A 22 1.09 15.46 -6.04
CA TRP A 22 0.30 15.07 -4.86
C TRP A 22 1.20 14.42 -3.81
N ASN A 23 1.01 14.84 -2.55
CA ASN A 23 1.90 14.45 -1.45
C ASN A 23 1.54 13.11 -0.82
N GLU A 24 0.28 12.67 -0.96
CA GLU A 24 -0.26 11.50 -0.28
C GLU A 24 -1.20 10.73 -1.20
N LEU A 25 -1.12 9.40 -1.13
CA LEU A 25 -1.97 8.45 -1.83
C LEU A 25 -2.61 7.53 -0.80
N VAL A 26 -3.93 7.58 -0.69
CA VAL A 26 -4.69 6.59 0.10
C VAL A 26 -5.02 5.39 -0.79
N ILE A 27 -4.65 4.19 -0.34
CA ILE A 27 -5.00 2.94 -1.01
C ILE A 27 -5.86 2.10 -0.07
N LYS A 28 -7.02 1.65 -0.59
CA LYS A 28 -7.89 0.69 0.09
C LYS A 28 -7.58 -0.73 -0.37
N ALA A 29 -7.60 -1.69 0.55
CA ALA A 29 -7.34 -3.10 0.26
C ALA A 29 -8.34 -3.66 -0.77
N SER A 30 -9.62 -3.25 -0.72
CA SER A 30 -10.62 -3.64 -1.72
C SER A 30 -10.23 -3.26 -3.15
N ASP A 31 -9.56 -2.12 -3.33
CA ASP A 31 -9.16 -1.63 -4.65
C ASP A 31 -8.03 -2.47 -5.21
N LEU A 32 -7.05 -2.84 -4.37
CA LEU A 32 -5.97 -3.74 -4.78
C LEU A 32 -6.49 -5.15 -5.05
N ILE A 33 -7.41 -5.66 -4.23
CA ILE A 33 -8.10 -6.93 -4.46
C ILE A 33 -8.75 -6.95 -5.85
N ALA A 34 -9.51 -5.89 -6.19
CA ALA A 34 -10.17 -5.79 -7.49
C ALA A 34 -9.19 -5.64 -8.66
N LEU A 35 -8.11 -4.87 -8.49
CA LEU A 35 -7.09 -4.66 -9.53
C LEU A 35 -6.26 -5.92 -9.82
N CYS A 36 -6.00 -6.72 -8.79
CA CYS A 36 -5.14 -7.89 -8.87
C CYS A 36 -5.92 -9.20 -9.08
N ASP A 37 -7.26 -9.16 -9.05
CA ASP A 37 -8.13 -10.35 -8.97
C ASP A 37 -7.70 -11.31 -7.84
N GLU A 38 -7.21 -10.74 -6.73
CA GLU A 38 -6.71 -11.50 -5.58
C GLU A 38 -7.85 -11.81 -4.62
N LYS A 39 -7.99 -13.09 -4.22
CA LYS A 39 -9.03 -13.54 -3.29
C LYS A 39 -8.52 -13.59 -1.85
N ASP A 40 -7.19 -13.64 -1.67
CA ASP A 40 -6.55 -13.64 -0.36
C ASP A 40 -6.40 -12.22 0.20
N VAL A 41 -7.40 -11.82 1.00
CA VAL A 41 -7.41 -10.53 1.72
C VAL A 41 -6.20 -10.39 2.64
N HIS A 42 -5.74 -11.49 3.24
CA HIS A 42 -4.61 -11.46 4.17
C HIS A 42 -3.32 -11.11 3.42
N ALA A 43 -3.06 -11.76 2.29
CA ALA A 43 -1.90 -11.49 1.45
C ALA A 43 -1.85 -10.03 0.96
N VAL A 44 -3.00 -9.46 0.56
CA VAL A 44 -3.08 -8.05 0.13
C VAL A 44 -2.78 -7.11 1.29
N CYS A 45 -3.43 -7.31 2.45
CA CYS A 45 -3.22 -6.47 3.63
C CYS A 45 -1.76 -6.54 4.12
N GLU A 46 -1.20 -7.74 4.19
CA GLU A 46 0.20 -7.95 4.57
C GLU A 46 1.14 -7.27 3.56
N GLY A 47 0.85 -7.38 2.26
CA GLY A 47 1.57 -6.67 1.21
C GLY A 47 1.51 -5.15 1.39
N MET A 48 0.34 -4.60 1.67
CA MET A 48 0.17 -3.17 1.93
C MET A 48 0.98 -2.70 3.14
N LEU A 49 0.88 -3.41 4.27
CA LEU A 49 1.57 -3.08 5.51
C LEU A 49 3.09 -3.16 5.34
N LYS A 50 3.61 -4.21 4.68
CA LYS A 50 5.05 -4.34 4.38
C LYS A 50 5.58 -3.21 3.50
N ASN A 51 4.73 -2.54 2.74
CA ASN A 51 5.11 -1.42 1.87
C ASN A 51 5.04 -0.06 2.55
N MET A 52 4.62 0.01 3.82
CA MET A 52 4.69 1.24 4.61
C MET A 52 6.14 1.67 4.82
N LEU A 53 6.35 2.97 4.74
CA LEU A 53 7.58 3.69 5.03
C LEU A 53 7.31 4.76 6.08
N GLU A 54 8.37 5.39 6.57
CA GLU A 54 8.28 6.42 7.61
C GLU A 54 7.33 7.56 7.25
N GLY A 55 6.24 7.70 8.02
CA GLY A 55 5.22 8.73 7.82
C GLY A 55 3.94 8.18 7.22
N ASP A 56 3.97 7.01 6.57
CA ASP A 56 2.77 6.34 6.12
C ASP A 56 1.89 5.94 7.32
N ARG A 57 0.58 6.00 7.18
CA ARG A 57 -0.35 5.72 8.29
C ARG A 57 -1.54 4.88 7.83
N ILE A 58 -2.03 4.05 8.75
CA ILE A 58 -3.32 3.40 8.60
C ILE A 58 -4.40 4.47 8.84
N VAL A 59 -5.26 4.65 7.85
CA VAL A 59 -6.38 5.60 7.88
C VAL A 59 -7.64 4.91 8.38
N ASN A 60 -7.82 3.65 8.01
CA ASN A 60 -8.95 2.82 8.42
C ASN A 60 -8.52 1.36 8.58
N GLY A 61 -9.13 0.65 9.53
CA GLY A 61 -8.81 -0.73 9.87
C GLY A 61 -7.66 -0.87 10.88
N SER A 62 -7.08 -2.06 10.95
CA SER A 62 -6.01 -2.42 11.89
C SER A 62 -4.99 -3.33 11.20
N ALA A 63 -3.72 -3.18 11.56
CA ALA A 63 -2.65 -4.06 11.10
C ALA A 63 -2.84 -5.52 11.56
N ASP A 64 -3.43 -5.70 12.75
CA ASP A 64 -3.64 -7.01 13.37
C ASP A 64 -4.89 -7.73 12.84
N HIS A 65 -5.80 -6.99 12.18
CA HIS A 65 -7.06 -7.51 11.66
C HIS A 65 -7.20 -7.21 10.16
N PRO A 66 -6.61 -8.05 9.29
CA PRO A 66 -6.71 -7.95 7.84
C PRO A 66 -8.17 -7.90 7.38
N SER A 67 -8.52 -6.84 6.65
CA SER A 67 -9.88 -6.66 6.13
C SER A 67 -9.85 -5.91 4.81
N LYS A 68 -10.92 -6.04 4.02
CA LYS A 68 -11.08 -5.29 2.76
C LYS A 68 -11.20 -3.78 2.97
N ASP A 69 -11.46 -3.38 4.23
CA ASP A 69 -11.60 -1.99 4.64
C ASP A 69 -10.30 -1.37 5.15
N LEU A 70 -9.19 -2.12 5.15
CA LEU A 70 -7.87 -1.56 5.45
C LEU A 70 -7.53 -0.46 4.44
N GLU A 71 -7.25 0.73 4.94
CA GLU A 71 -6.82 1.89 4.16
C GLU A 71 -5.50 2.42 4.69
N ILE A 72 -4.54 2.62 3.80
CA ILE A 72 -3.22 3.15 4.15
C ILE A 72 -2.97 4.41 3.31
N ALA A 73 -2.62 5.49 3.99
CA ALA A 73 -2.09 6.70 3.39
C ALA A 73 -0.58 6.55 3.22
N TYR A 74 -0.14 6.46 1.97
CA TYR A 74 1.27 6.45 1.58
C TYR A 74 1.72 7.84 1.17
N TYR A 75 2.77 8.36 1.82
CA TYR A 75 3.42 9.59 1.39
C TYR A 75 4.23 9.35 0.12
N CYS A 76 3.97 10.17 -0.89
CA CYS A 76 4.54 10.01 -2.23
C CYS A 76 6.01 10.43 -2.32
N ASP A 77 6.52 11.17 -1.33
CA ASP A 77 7.94 11.58 -1.25
C ASP A 77 8.83 10.54 -0.55
N ASN A 78 8.22 9.51 0.02
CA ASN A 78 8.90 8.36 0.59
C ASN A 78 9.15 7.30 -0.49
N LEU A 79 9.97 7.60 -1.50
CA LEU A 79 10.26 6.63 -2.57
C LEU A 79 11.55 5.84 -2.34
N SER A 80 12.38 6.21 -1.36
CA SER A 80 13.62 5.49 -1.07
C SER A 80 13.40 4.35 -0.07
N GLU A 81 13.97 3.18 -0.37
CA GLU A 81 13.96 2.02 0.52
C GLU A 81 14.61 2.32 1.89
N SER A 82 15.56 3.27 1.92
CA SER A 82 16.23 3.73 3.13
C SER A 82 15.31 4.36 4.19
N ARG A 83 14.08 4.74 3.82
CA ARG A 83 13.06 5.30 4.73
C ARG A 83 12.09 4.27 5.29
N ARG A 84 12.31 2.97 5.03
CA ARG A 84 11.52 1.88 5.61
C ARG A 84 11.94 1.70 7.08
N ARG A 85 11.18 2.29 8.02
CA ARG A 85 11.34 1.91 9.44
C ARG A 85 10.83 0.47 9.61
N LEU A 86 11.74 -0.41 10.02
CA LEU A 86 11.40 -1.74 10.53
C LEU A 86 10.71 -1.53 11.89
N TYR A 87 9.38 -1.52 11.90
CA TYR A 87 8.58 -1.68 13.11
C TYR A 87 8.08 -3.12 13.18
#